data_AF-A0A011V614-F1
#
_entry.id   AF-A0A011V614-F1
#
_cell.length_a   1.000
_cell.length_b   1.000
_cell.length_c   1.000
_cell.angle_alpha   90.00
_cell.angle_beta   90.00
_cell.angle_gamma   90.00
#
_symmetry.space_group_name_H-M   'P 1'
#
loop_
_entity.id
_entity.type
_entity.pdbx_description
1 polymer ?
#
loop_
_entity_poly.entity_id
_entity_poly.type
_entity_poly.pdbx_seq_one_letter_code
_entity_poly.pdbx_strand_id
1 'polypeptide(L)'
;MFNLSSIMNEAWGSYRRSYNKRPTFQRSTFNWLLMLAWKRAKDAAMRASNPALAKIEALREQIEMLSYKPWRINIECRRRELEAKIASLCAVARQG
;
A
#
# COMPACT_ATOMS: atom_id res chain seq x y z
N MET A 1 -12.96 -4.72 10.87
CA MET A 1 -13.75 -3.59 11.40
C MET A 1 -12.84 -2.37 11.50
N PHE A 2 -13.27 -1.20 11.03
CA PHE A 2 -12.41 0.01 11.05
C PHE A 2 -12.31 0.56 12.48
N ASN A 3 -11.09 0.65 13.02
CA ASN A 3 -10.85 1.24 14.33
C ASN A 3 -10.73 2.77 14.18
N LEU A 4 -11.83 3.47 14.45
CA LEU A 4 -11.91 4.93 14.35
C LEU A 4 -10.86 5.64 15.22
N SER A 5 -10.60 5.12 16.42
CA SER A 5 -9.59 5.67 17.33
C SER A 5 -8.19 5.56 16.74
N SER A 6 -7.88 4.46 16.06
CA SER A 6 -6.59 4.29 15.37
C SER A 6 -6.41 5.29 14.23
N ILE A 7 -7.45 5.51 13.41
CA ILE A 7 -7.42 6.48 12.29
C ILE A 7 -7.22 7.90 12.84
N MET A 8 -7.93 8.25 13.91
CA MET A 8 -7.82 9.55 14.56
C MET A 8 -6.42 9.78 15.14
N ASN A 9 -5.83 8.76 15.76
CA ASN A 9 -4.47 8.83 16.30
C ASN A 9 -3.41 8.99 15.20
N GLU A 10 -3.55 8.32 14.05
CA GLU A 10 -2.63 8.48 12.91
C GLU A 10 -2.70 9.91 12.33
N ALA A 11 -3.91 10.43 12.14
CA ALA A 11 -4.14 11.79 11.67
C ALA A 11 -3.54 12.83 12.63
N TRP A 12 -3.78 12.65 13.94
CA TRP A 12 -3.26 13.54 14.98
C TRP A 12 -1.73 13.48 15.11
N GLY A 13 -1.14 12.28 15.04
CA GLY A 13 0.31 12.10 15.04
C GLY A 13 0.97 12.78 13.84
N SER A 14 0.36 12.65 12.65
CA SER A 14 0.85 13.32 11.44
C SER A 14 0.70 14.83 11.52
N TYR A 15 -0.41 15.33 12.07
CA TYR A 15 -0.59 16.75 12.30
C TYR A 15 0.46 17.32 13.25
N ARG A 16 0.71 16.67 14.39
CA ARG A 16 1.73 17.11 15.34
C ARG A 16 3.14 17.08 14.74
N ARG A 17 3.52 16.03 14.02
CA ARG A 17 4.87 15.97 13.40
C ARG A 17 5.13 17.12 12.43
N SER A 18 4.17 17.43 11.59
CA SER A 18 4.34 18.44 10.54
C SER A 18 4.02 19.87 11.00
N TYR A 19 3.21 20.03 12.05
CA TYR A 19 2.62 21.31 12.42
C TYR A 19 2.74 21.68 13.91
N ASN A 20 3.55 20.98 14.72
CA ASN A 20 3.69 21.30 16.17
C ASN A 20 4.16 22.73 16.47
N LYS A 21 4.83 23.40 15.52
CA LYS A 21 5.33 24.78 15.70
C LYS A 21 4.29 25.83 15.36
N ARG A 22 3.08 25.45 14.91
CA ARG A 22 2.03 26.41 14.58
C ARG A 22 1.32 26.87 15.86
N PRO A 23 1.08 28.19 16.01
CA PRO A 23 0.48 28.74 17.22
C PRO A 23 -0.99 28.36 17.39
N THR A 24 -1.67 27.99 16.30
CA THR A 24 -3.10 27.68 16.32
C THR A 24 -3.41 26.40 15.57
N PHE A 25 -4.44 25.69 16.05
CA PHE A 25 -4.96 24.51 15.39
C PHE A 25 -5.67 24.89 14.09
N GLN A 26 -5.21 24.30 12.98
CA GLN A 26 -5.78 24.50 11.66
C GLN A 26 -6.67 23.31 11.29
N ARG A 27 -7.98 23.52 11.47
CA ARG A 27 -9.00 22.51 11.24
C ARG A 27 -9.04 21.98 9.80
N SER A 28 -8.83 22.83 8.80
CA SER A 28 -8.81 22.42 7.39
C SER A 28 -7.66 21.45 7.09
N THR A 29 -6.46 21.76 7.57
CA THR A 29 -5.28 20.90 7.45
C THR A 29 -5.48 19.58 8.19
N PHE A 30 -6.02 19.62 9.41
CA PHE A 30 -6.33 18.41 10.15
C PHE A 30 -7.38 17.55 9.45
N ASN A 31 -8.43 18.17 8.89
CA ASN A 31 -9.46 17.46 8.14
C ASN A 31 -8.88 16.78 6.90
N TRP A 32 -7.97 17.43 6.18
CA TRP A 32 -7.26 16.82 5.06
C TRP A 32 -6.43 15.60 5.49
N LEU A 33 -5.69 15.70 6.61
CA LEU A 33 -4.94 14.57 7.16
C LEU A 33 -5.86 13.43 7.64
N LEU A 34 -7.03 13.77 8.20
CA LEU A 34 -8.02 12.79 8.61
C LEU A 34 -8.58 12.04 7.40
N MET A 35 -8.91 12.73 6.31
CA MET A 35 -9.31 12.08 5.06
C MET A 35 -8.21 11.17 4.51
N LEU A 36 -6.94 11.57 4.59
CA LEU A 36 -5.81 10.76 4.13
C LEU A 36 -5.62 9.49 4.98
N ALA A 37 -5.70 9.60 6.31
CA ALA A 37 -5.65 8.46 7.22
C ALA A 37 -6.83 7.50 6.97
N TRP A 38 -8.02 8.02 6.71
CA TRP A 38 -9.18 7.23 6.31
C TRP A 38 -8.96 6.47 5.01
N LYS A 39 -8.39 7.12 3.99
CA LYS A 39 -8.05 6.47 2.72
C LYS A 39 -7.07 5.32 2.95
N ARG A 40 -5.99 5.56 3.69
CA ARG A 40 -4.99 4.53 4.02
C ARG A 40 -5.58 3.35 4.78
N ALA A 41 -6.46 3.62 5.75
CA ALA A 41 -7.13 2.57 6.50
C ALA A 41 -8.05 1.73 5.60
N LYS A 42 -8.77 2.36 4.65
CA LYS A 42 -9.55 1.65 3.63
C LYS A 42 -8.66 0.81 2.72
N ASP A 43 -7.56 1.36 2.22
CA ASP A 43 -6.61 0.62 1.38
C ASP A 43 -5.99 -0.57 2.13
N ALA A 44 -5.62 -0.38 3.39
CA ALA A 44 -5.11 -1.45 4.26
C ALA A 44 -6.17 -2.52 4.52
N ALA A 45 -7.41 -2.14 4.76
CA ALA A 45 -8.52 -3.08 4.94
C ALA A 45 -8.84 -3.85 3.64
N MET A 46 -8.76 -3.20 2.48
CA MET A 46 -8.91 -3.87 1.17
C MET A 46 -7.77 -4.86 0.93
N ARG A 47 -6.53 -4.49 1.24
CA ARG A 47 -5.38 -5.41 1.21
C ARG A 47 -5.50 -6.57 2.19
N ALA A 48 -6.01 -6.32 3.39
CA ALA A 48 -6.24 -7.36 4.40
C ALA A 48 -7.39 -8.30 4.00
N SER A 49 -8.43 -7.77 3.34
CA SER A 49 -9.54 -8.55 2.80
C SER A 49 -9.11 -9.42 1.63
N ASN A 50 -8.17 -8.94 0.80
CA ASN A 50 -7.64 -9.71 -0.32
C ASN A 50 -6.10 -9.79 -0.27
N PRO A 51 -5.54 -10.66 0.59
CA PRO A 51 -4.10 -10.83 0.72
C PRO A 51 -3.46 -11.38 -0.56
N ALA A 52 -4.24 -12.03 -1.45
CA ALA A 52 -3.77 -12.46 -2.76
C ALA A 52 -3.48 -11.26 -3.68
N LEU A 53 -4.35 -10.24 -3.70
CA LEU A 53 -4.11 -9.01 -4.47
C LEU A 53 -2.87 -8.26 -3.98
N ALA A 54 -2.67 -8.14 -2.67
CA ALA A 54 -1.46 -7.50 -2.12
C ALA A 54 -0.17 -8.23 -2.54
N LYS A 55 -0.20 -9.58 -2.56
CA LYS A 55 0.92 -10.39 -3.06
C LYS A 55 1.13 -10.21 -4.57
N ILE A 56 0.06 -10.09 -5.35
CA ILE A 56 0.14 -9.83 -6.79
C ILE A 56 0.75 -8.45 -7.07
N GLU A 57 0.35 -7.40 -6.35
CA GLU A 57 0.93 -6.06 -6.46
C GLU A 57 2.44 -6.07 -6.16
N ALA A 58 2.85 -6.72 -5.06
CA ALA A 58 4.27 -6.83 -4.71
C ALA A 58 5.09 -7.63 -5.74
N LEU A 59 4.51 -8.65 -6.37
CA LEU A 59 5.18 -9.40 -7.45
C LEU A 59 5.30 -8.56 -8.73
N ARG A 60 4.32 -7.71 -9.03
CA ARG A 60 4.37 -6.77 -10.16
C ARG A 60 5.46 -5.71 -9.97
N GLU A 61 5.58 -5.16 -8.78
CA GLU A 61 6.65 -4.22 -8.43
C GLU A 61 8.03 -4.86 -8.58
N GLN A 62 8.18 -6.14 -8.21
CA GLN A 62 9.43 -6.88 -8.45
C GLN A 62 9.76 -7.05 -9.94
N ILE A 63 8.75 -7.27 -10.80
CA ILE A 63 8.95 -7.33 -12.26
C ILE A 63 9.39 -5.97 -12.80
N GLU A 64 8.77 -4.89 -12.33
CA GLU A 64 9.19 -3.53 -12.68
C GLU A 64 10.65 -3.27 -12.26
N MET A 65 11.01 -3.66 -11.04
CA MET A 65 12.38 -3.53 -10.51
C MET A 65 13.42 -4.31 -11.30
N LEU A 66 13.05 -5.45 -11.91
CA LEU A 66 13.94 -6.18 -12.81
C LEU A 66 14.26 -5.38 -14.09
N SER A 67 13.37 -4.50 -14.53
CA SER A 67 13.57 -3.68 -15.73
C SER A 67 14.62 -2.58 -15.51
N TYR A 68 14.85 -2.18 -14.26
CA TYR A 68 15.92 -1.24 -13.90
C TYR A 68 17.29 -1.93 -13.74
N LYS A 69 17.40 -3.25 -13.87
CA LYS A 69 18.70 -3.94 -13.77
C LYS A 69 19.56 -3.69 -15.02
N PRO A 70 20.89 -3.67 -14.86
CA PRO A 70 21.81 -3.56 -16.00
C PRO A 70 21.59 -4.70 -17.01
N TRP A 71 21.70 -4.39 -18.30
CA TRP A 71 21.47 -5.31 -19.42
C TRP A 71 22.29 -6.60 -19.39
N ARG A 72 23.39 -6.63 -18.61
CA ARG A 72 24.28 -7.78 -18.44
C ARG A 72 23.69 -8.86 -17.54
N ILE A 73 22.62 -8.56 -16.78
CA ILE A 73 21.95 -9.52 -15.91
C ILE A 73 20.81 -10.16 -16.69
N ASN A 74 20.85 -11.48 -16.83
CA ASN A 74 19.71 -12.21 -17.38
C ASN A 74 18.53 -12.17 -16.38
N ILE A 75 17.50 -11.40 -16.72
CA ILE A 75 16.29 -11.25 -15.93
C ILE A 75 15.11 -12.09 -16.43
N GLU A 76 15.21 -12.72 -17.62
CA GLU A 76 14.13 -13.46 -18.29
C GLU A 76 13.58 -14.59 -17.42
N CYS A 77 14.48 -15.44 -16.90
CA CYS A 77 14.08 -16.57 -16.04
C CYS A 77 13.36 -16.06 -14.78
N ARG A 78 13.90 -15.02 -14.14
CA ARG A 78 13.32 -14.46 -12.92
C ARG A 78 11.97 -13.78 -13.18
N ARG A 79 11.83 -13.10 -14.31
CA ARG A 79 10.57 -12.51 -14.75
C ARG A 79 9.50 -13.57 -14.96
N ARG A 80 9.81 -14.65 -15.69
CA ARG A 80 8.89 -15.77 -15.92
C ARG A 80 8.45 -16.46 -14.63
N GLU A 81 9.36 -16.64 -13.66
CA GLU A 81 9.02 -17.17 -12.34
C GLU A 81 8.01 -16.28 -11.59
N LEU A 82 8.19 -14.96 -11.65
CA LEU A 82 7.28 -14.00 -10.99
C LEU A 82 5.92 -13.95 -11.69
N GLU A 83 5.89 -14.00 -13.02
CA GLU A 83 4.66 -14.05 -13.81
C GLU A 83 3.86 -15.34 -13.54
N ALA A 84 4.54 -16.49 -13.44
CA ALA A 84 3.91 -17.76 -13.07
C ALA A 84 3.29 -17.73 -11.66
N LYS A 85 3.96 -17.09 -10.69
CA LYS A 85 3.41 -16.88 -9.34
C LYS A 85 2.19 -15.97 -9.33
N ILE A 86 2.16 -14.93 -10.16
CA ILE A 86 0.97 -14.09 -10.34
C ILE A 86 -0.18 -14.92 -10.92
N ALA A 87 0.09 -15.71 -11.96
CA ALA A 87 -0.93 -16.56 -12.58
C ALA A 87 -1.53 -17.58 -11.59
N SER A 88 -0.71 -18.22 -10.75
CA SER A 88 -1.20 -19.14 -9.72
C SER A 88 -2.06 -18.44 -8.67
N LEU A 89 -1.65 -17.24 -8.22
CA LEU A 89 -2.41 -16.47 -7.23
C LEU A 89 -3.76 -15.98 -7.79
N CYS A 90 -3.79 -15.58 -9.06
CA CYS A 90 -5.02 -15.20 -9.76
C CYS A 90 -5.97 -16.39 -9.95
N ALA A 91 -5.45 -17.60 -10.19
CA ALA A 91 -6.26 -18.81 -10.35
C ALA A 91 -6.91 -19.23 -9.01
N VAL A 92 -6.15 -19.18 -7.92
CA VAL A 92 -6.65 -19.48 -6.57
C VAL A 92 -7.72 -18.47 -6.14
N ALA A 93 -7.55 -17.18 -6.45
CA ALA A 93 -8.51 -16.13 -6.12
C ALA A 93 -9.82 -16.18 -6.95
N ARG A 94 -9.91 -17.00 -8.01
CA ARG A 94 -11.15 -17.21 -8.79
C ARG A 94 -11.96 -18.43 -8.35
N GLN A 95 -11.37 -19.34 -7.58
CA GLN A 95 -11.99 -20.62 -7.20
C GLN A 95 -12.57 -20.63 -5.77
N GLY A 96 -12.37 -19.57 -5.00
CA GLY A 96 -12.96 -19.37 -3.66
C GLY A 96 -13.85 -18.15 -3.63
#